data_AF-A0A2V7HXD5-F1
#
_entry.id   AF-A0A2V7HXD5-F1
#
_cell.length_a   1.000
_cell.length_b   1.000
_cell.length_c   1.000
_cell.angle_alpha   90.00
_cell.angle_beta   90.00
_cell.angle_gamma   90.00
#
_symmetry.space_group_name_H-M   'P 1'
#
loop_
_entity.id
_entity.type
_entity.pdbx_description
1 polymer ?
#
loop_
_entity_poly.entity_id
_entity_poly.type
_entity_poly.pdbx_seq_one_letter_code
_entity_poly.pdbx_strand_id
1 'polypeptide(L)'
;GDEDEQLGVICACEDLTAVRAMEERLRQADRLATLGRMSANIAHEIRNPLASLTGAIEVLASNGTAGEVRERLAQIVLKESGRLSEILRAFLEYARPAPLVRARVNVVEPIDEVLVLLEHRAAAGTL
;
A
#
# COMPACT_ATOMS: atom_id res chain seq x y z
N GLY A 1 56.73 18.51 13.79
CA GLY A 1 55.81 19.22 12.90
C GLY A 1 54.45 18.72 13.27
N ASP A 2 53.75 19.56 14.04
CA ASP A 2 52.42 19.47 14.64
C ASP A 2 51.57 18.25 14.32
N GLU A 3 51.40 17.41 15.35
CA GLU A 3 50.27 16.50 15.46
C GLU A 3 49.05 17.36 15.84
N ASP A 4 48.03 17.29 14.98
CA ASP A 4 46.74 17.96 15.12
C ASP A 4 45.99 17.34 16.32
N GLU A 5 46.31 17.81 17.53
CA GLU A 5 45.78 17.28 18.78
C GLU A 5 44.31 17.73 18.95
N GLN A 6 43.39 16.79 18.80
CA GLN A 6 41.96 17.04 18.87
C GLN A 6 41.54 17.54 20.27
N LEU A 7 41.35 18.85 20.42
CA LEU A 7 41.11 19.54 21.69
C LEU A 7 39.72 19.27 22.35
N GLY A 8 38.80 18.58 21.68
CA GLY A 8 37.52 18.16 22.27
C GLY A 8 36.34 18.12 21.30
N VAL A 9 35.15 17.82 21.84
CA VAL A 9 33.89 17.76 21.08
C VAL A 9 32.93 18.82 21.61
N ILE A 10 32.41 19.66 20.73
CA ILE A 10 31.29 20.56 21.03
C ILE A 10 30.00 19.88 20.55
N CYS A 11 29.06 19.67 21.47
CA CYS A 11 27.72 19.16 21.15
C CYS A 11 26.69 20.30 21.32
N ALA A 12 25.92 20.57 20.27
CA ALA A 12 24.74 21.43 20.34
C ALA A 12 23.49 20.54 20.36
N CYS A 13 22.65 20.70 21.40
CA CYS A 13 21.39 20.00 21.52
C CYS A 13 20.24 21.02 21.49
N GLU A 14 19.34 20.88 20.53
CA GLU A 14 18.15 21.71 20.42
C GLU A 14 16.91 20.85 20.67
N ASP A 15 15.96 21.34 21.47
CA ASP A 15 14.70 20.65 21.71
C ASP A 15 13.77 20.79 20.50
N LEU A 16 13.78 19.75 19.66
CA LEU A 16 12.94 19.67 18.47
C LEU A 16 11.57 19.02 18.74
N THR A 17 11.19 18.79 20.00
CA THR A 17 9.95 18.06 20.35
C THR A 17 8.71 18.72 19.76
N ALA A 18 8.58 20.04 19.91
CA ALA A 18 7.45 20.79 19.39
C ALA A 18 7.39 20.80 17.86
N VAL A 19 8.54 20.95 17.20
CA VAL A 19 8.65 20.93 15.74
C VAL A 19 8.22 19.57 15.20
N ARG A 20 8.75 18.48 15.76
CA ARG A 20 8.40 17.11 15.36
C ARG A 20 6.94 16.78 15.59
N ALA A 21 6.35 17.26 16.69
CA ALA A 21 4.93 17.08 16.96
C ALA A 21 4.06 17.83 15.94
N MET A 22 4.46 19.03 15.53
CA MET A 22 3.78 19.80 14.49
C MET A 22 3.90 19.12 13.11
N GLU A 23 5.08 18.64 12.75
CA GLU A 23 5.31 17.88 11.52
C GLU A 23 4.41 16.64 11.44
N GLU A 24 4.27 15.89 12.53
CA GLU A 24 3.41 14.71 12.56
C GLU A 24 1.94 15.07 12.42
N ARG A 25 1.48 16.16 13.06
CA ARG A 25 0.12 16.68 12.91
C ARG A 25 -0.17 17.12 11.47
N LEU A 26 0.77 17.83 10.83
CA LEU A 26 0.65 18.24 9.44
C LEU A 26 0.59 17.02 8.51
N ARG A 27 1.45 16.02 8.75
CA ARG A 27 1.46 14.77 7.98
C ARG A 27 0.17 13.99 8.15
N GLN A 28 -0.40 13.96 9.36
CA GLN A 28 -1.70 13.34 9.61
C GLN A 28 -2.84 14.09 8.91
N ALA A 29 -2.83 15.43 8.95
CA ALA A 29 -3.84 16.26 8.28
C ALA A 29 -3.79 16.10 6.75
N ASP A 30 -2.61 16.07 6.14
CA ASP A 30 -2.45 15.86 4.70
C ASP A 30 -2.91 14.47 4.26
N ARG A 31 -2.63 13.43 5.06
CA ARG A 31 -3.16 12.07 4.83
C ARG A 31 -4.69 12.06 4.87
N LEU A 32 -5.30 12.68 5.88
CA LEU A 32 -6.77 12.75 6.00
C LEU A 32 -7.39 13.54 4.84
N ALA A 33 -6.79 14.65 4.43
CA ALA A 33 -7.24 15.42 3.28
C ALA A 33 -7.17 14.59 1.99
N THR A 34 -6.08 13.83 1.82
CA THR A 34 -5.91 12.93 0.67
C THR A 34 -6.93 11.80 0.68
N LEU A 35 -7.15 11.15 1.83
CA LEU A 35 -8.23 10.17 2.00
C LEU A 35 -9.59 10.77 1.65
N GLY A 36 -9.88 11.99 2.10
CA GLY A 36 -11.11 12.71 1.76
C GLY A 36 -11.29 12.90 0.25
N ARG A 37 -10.24 13.38 -0.45
CA ARG A 37 -10.26 13.53 -1.91
C ARG A 37 -10.44 12.20 -2.64
N MET A 38 -9.83 11.12 -2.13
CA MET A 38 -9.92 9.79 -2.73
C MET A 38 -11.23 9.07 -2.40
N SER A 39 -11.91 9.43 -1.30
CA SER A 39 -13.08 8.72 -0.80
C SER A 39 -14.22 8.63 -1.82
N ALA A 40 -14.49 9.72 -2.56
CA ALA A 40 -15.51 9.71 -3.61
C ALA A 40 -15.15 8.73 -4.73
N ASN A 41 -13.90 8.77 -5.20
CA ASN A 41 -13.41 7.87 -6.25
C ASN A 41 -13.42 6.40 -5.80
N ILE A 42 -12.99 6.13 -4.57
CA ILE A 42 -13.02 4.77 -3.98
C ILE A 42 -14.45 4.26 -3.87
N ALA A 43 -15.39 5.09 -3.42
CA ALA A 43 -16.81 4.71 -3.38
C ALA A 43 -17.35 4.36 -4.78
N HIS A 44 -16.95 5.13 -5.80
CA HIS A 44 -17.29 4.81 -7.20
C HIS A 44 -16.62 3.51 -7.67
N GLU A 45 -15.34 3.31 -7.35
CA GLU A 45 -14.60 2.12 -7.74
C GLU A 45 -15.06 0.85 -7.02
N ILE A 46 -15.59 0.94 -5.80
CA ILE A 46 -16.22 -0.18 -5.08
C ILE A 46 -17.59 -0.50 -5.67
N ARG A 47 -18.37 0.53 -6.04
CA ARG A 47 -19.72 0.36 -6.59
C ARG A 47 -19.71 -0.48 -7.88
N ASN A 48 -18.68 -0.31 -8.71
CA ASN A 48 -18.60 -0.97 -10.01
C ASN A 48 -18.48 -2.51 -9.92
N PRO A 49 -17.48 -3.08 -9.21
CA PRO A 49 -17.39 -4.51 -8.92
C PRO A 49 -18.64 -5.06 -8.23
N LEU A 50 -19.21 -4.31 -7.27
CA LEU A 50 -20.44 -4.73 -6.59
C LEU A 50 -21.62 -4.86 -7.56
N ALA A 51 -21.83 -3.89 -8.45
CA ALA A 51 -22.89 -3.98 -9.45
C ALA A 51 -22.68 -5.17 -10.40
N SER A 52 -21.43 -5.42 -10.82
CA SER A 52 -21.08 -6.58 -11.65
C SER A 52 -21.31 -7.90 -10.91
N LEU A 53 -21.00 -7.96 -9.62
CA LEU A 53 -21.23 -9.12 -8.75
C LEU A 53 -22.72 -9.41 -8.63
N THR A 54 -23.52 -8.39 -8.30
CA THR A 54 -24.97 -8.51 -8.17
C THR A 54 -25.58 -9.02 -9.47
N GLY A 55 -25.25 -8.41 -10.60
CA GLY A 55 -25.78 -8.84 -11.90
C GLY A 55 -25.36 -10.28 -12.26
N ALA A 56 -24.11 -10.67 -11.98
CA ALA A 56 -23.67 -12.04 -12.23
C ALA A 56 -24.40 -13.06 -11.35
N ILE A 57 -24.60 -12.74 -10.07
CA ILE A 57 -25.30 -13.59 -9.10
C ILE A 57 -26.79 -13.71 -9.45
N GLU A 58 -27.44 -12.62 -9.87
CA GLU A 58 -28.85 -12.63 -10.32
C GLU A 58 -29.05 -13.59 -11.50
N VAL A 59 -28.15 -13.56 -12.49
CA VAL A 59 -28.22 -14.47 -13.64
C VAL A 59 -27.89 -15.92 -13.24
N LEU A 60 -26.94 -16.11 -12.32
CA LEU A 60 -26.62 -17.45 -11.78
C LEU A 60 -27.79 -18.06 -10.99
N ALA A 61 -28.56 -17.23 -10.28
CA ALA A 61 -29.73 -17.65 -9.51
C ALA A 61 -30.95 -17.93 -10.40
N SER A 62 -30.96 -17.42 -11.64
CA SER A 62 -32.02 -17.70 -12.60
C SER A 62 -31.92 -19.13 -13.16
N ASN A 63 -33.08 -19.76 -13.41
CA ASN A 63 -33.12 -21.10 -14.02
C ASN A 63 -32.79 -21.05 -15.52
N GLY A 64 -32.12 -22.07 -16.04
CA GLY A 64 -31.88 -22.24 -17.48
C GLY A 64 -30.54 -21.72 -18.02
N THR A 65 -29.62 -21.30 -17.15
CA THR A 65 -28.28 -20.85 -17.55
C THR A 65 -27.42 -22.05 -18.00
N ALA A 66 -26.93 -22.01 -19.24
CA ALA A 66 -26.03 -23.03 -19.78
C ALA A 66 -24.74 -23.15 -18.94
N GLY A 67 -24.15 -24.35 -18.89
CA GLY A 67 -22.96 -24.63 -18.06
C GLY A 67 -21.79 -23.68 -18.32
N GLU A 68 -21.48 -23.40 -19.59
CA GLU A 68 -20.39 -22.49 -19.99
C GLU A 68 -20.66 -21.04 -19.53
N VAL A 69 -21.90 -20.57 -19.63
CA VAL A 69 -22.31 -19.23 -19.17
C VAL A 69 -22.21 -19.15 -17.64
N ARG A 70 -22.66 -20.20 -16.94
CA ARG A 70 -22.56 -20.31 -15.48
C ARG A 70 -21.11 -20.23 -15.01
N GLU A 71 -20.21 -20.94 -15.68
CA GLU A 71 -18.78 -20.92 -15.34
C GLU A 71 -18.17 -19.53 -15.56
N ARG A 72 -18.49 -18.88 -16.69
CA ARG A 72 -18.05 -17.51 -16.96
C ARG A 72 -18.54 -16.51 -15.91
N LEU A 73 -19.79 -16.62 -15.48
CA LEU A 73 -20.36 -15.78 -14.42
C LEU A 73 -19.69 -16.03 -13.06
N ALA A 74 -19.39 -17.28 -12.72
CA ALA A 74 -18.65 -17.62 -11.50
C ALA A 74 -17.23 -17.01 -11.52
N GLN A 75 -16.55 -17.02 -12.67
CA GLN A 75 -15.24 -16.38 -12.84
C GLN A 75 -15.33 -14.85 -12.68
N ILE A 76 -16.39 -14.21 -13.18
CA ILE A 76 -16.63 -12.78 -12.97
C ILE A 76 -16.77 -12.50 -11.47
N VAL A 77 -17.52 -13.33 -10.74
CA VAL A 77 -17.70 -13.18 -9.29
C VAL A 77 -16.37 -13.25 -8.54
N LEU A 78 -15.55 -14.28 -8.83
CA LEU A 78 -14.24 -14.43 -8.19
C LEU A 78 -13.31 -13.25 -8.49
N LYS A 79 -13.28 -12.81 -9.75
CA LYS A 79 -12.46 -11.68 -10.19
C LYS A 79 -12.84 -10.38 -9.49
N GLU A 80 -14.13 -10.03 -9.46
CA GLU A 80 -14.59 -8.77 -8.87
C GLU A 80 -14.48 -8.77 -7.34
N SER A 81 -14.62 -9.94 -6.70
CA SER A 81 -14.32 -10.11 -5.26
C SER A 81 -12.84 -9.86 -4.94
N GLY A 82 -11.93 -10.40 -5.77
CA GLY A 82 -10.50 -10.13 -5.66
C GLY A 82 -10.19 -8.64 -5.85
N ARG A 83 -10.80 -8.00 -6.85
CA ARG A 83 -10.64 -6.57 -7.11
C ARG A 83 -11.12 -5.70 -5.94
N LEU A 84 -12.25 -6.03 -5.31
CA LEU A 84 -12.72 -5.34 -4.09
C LEU A 84 -11.71 -5.47 -2.95
N SER A 85 -11.12 -6.65 -2.80
CA SER A 85 -10.11 -6.91 -1.76
C SER A 85 -8.87 -6.04 -1.95
N GLU A 86 -8.39 -5.88 -3.19
CA GLU A 86 -7.25 -5.01 -3.52
C GLU A 86 -7.57 -3.52 -3.27
N ILE A 87 -8.75 -3.04 -3.66
CA ILE A 87 -9.18 -1.66 -3.40
C ILE A 87 -9.21 -1.38 -1.89
N LEU A 88 -9.80 -2.29 -1.11
CA LEU A 88 -9.87 -2.16 0.34
C LEU A 88 -8.50 -2.21 0.99
N ARG A 89 -7.61 -3.10 0.52
CA ARG A 89 -6.24 -3.21 1.00
C ARG A 89 -5.48 -1.91 0.77
N ALA A 90 -5.50 -1.36 -0.43
CA ALA A 90 -4.83 -0.09 -0.75
C ALA A 90 -5.36 1.07 0.10
N PHE A 91 -6.68 1.13 0.33
CA PHE A 91 -7.28 2.14 1.20
C PHE A 91 -6.81 2.01 2.65
N LEU A 92 -6.80 0.80 3.20
CA LEU A 92 -6.38 0.54 4.58
C LEU A 92 -4.87 0.73 4.78
N GLU A 93 -4.03 0.35 3.81
CA GLU A 93 -2.58 0.59 3.86
C GLU A 93 -2.28 2.09 3.92
N TYR A 94 -3.00 2.90 3.17
CA TYR A 94 -2.84 4.36 3.22
C TYR A 94 -3.43 4.99 4.50
N ALA A 95 -4.54 4.45 5.00
CA ALA A 95 -5.20 4.95 6.20
C ALA A 95 -4.49 4.56 7.50
N ARG A 96 -3.68 3.48 7.51
CA ARG A 96 -3.01 3.01 8.72
C ARG A 96 -1.72 3.82 8.95
N PRO A 97 -1.59 4.53 10.09
CA PRO A 97 -0.30 5.10 10.46
C PRO A 97 0.66 3.94 10.77
N ALA A 98 1.59 3.68 9.86
CA ALA A 98 2.73 2.83 10.18
C ALA A 98 3.61 3.61 11.19
N PRO A 99 3.83 3.09 12.42
CA PRO A 99 4.80 3.71 13.30
C PRO A 99 6.17 3.67 12.63
N LEU A 100 6.81 4.83 12.52
CA LEU A 100 8.18 4.93 12.03
C LEU A 100 9.10 4.25 13.05
N VAL A 101 9.47 3.00 12.78
CA VAL A 101 10.51 2.31 13.55
C VAL A 101 11.86 2.84 13.08
N ARG A 102 12.50 3.66 13.91
CA ARG A 102 13.84 4.18 13.63
C ARG A 102 14.86 3.17 14.15
N ALA A 103 15.68 2.64 13.25
CA ALA A 103 16.81 1.80 13.59
C ALA A 103 18.05 2.27 12.81
N ARG A 104 19.25 2.06 13.36
CA ARG A 104 20.47 2.13 12.55
C ARG A 104 20.48 0.90 11.64
N VAL A 105 20.55 1.13 10.34
CA VAL A 105 20.57 0.09 9.31
C VAL A 105 21.73 0.36 8.37
N ASN A 106 22.44 -0.70 8.00
CA ASN A 106 23.37 -0.68 6.89
C ASN A 106 22.56 -0.67 5.60
N VAL A 107 22.61 0.43 4.83
CA VAL A 107 21.77 0.60 3.63
C VAL A 107 22.11 -0.41 2.53
N VAL A 108 23.31 -0.98 2.54
CA VAL A 108 23.74 -1.99 1.56
C VAL A 108 22.92 -3.28 1.70
N GLU A 109 22.62 -3.71 2.93
CA GLU A 109 21.91 -4.99 3.19
C GLU A 109 20.50 -5.03 2.56
N PRO A 110 19.59 -4.06 2.80
CA PRO A 110 18.28 -4.03 2.15
C PRO A 110 18.37 -3.92 0.61
N ILE A 111 19.39 -3.24 0.10
CA ILE A 111 19.58 -3.09 -1.36
C ILE A 111 19.94 -4.44 -1.96
N ASP A 112 20.88 -5.18 -1.37
CA ASP A 112 21.28 -6.50 -1.84
C ASP A 112 20.12 -7.50 -1.77
N GLU A 113 19.32 -7.49 -0.70
CA GLU A 113 18.11 -8.31 -0.60
C GLU A 113 17.11 -8.03 -1.73
N VAL A 114 16.89 -6.75 -2.06
CA VAL A 114 16.01 -6.36 -3.17
C VAL A 114 16.59 -6.79 -4.52
N LEU A 115 17.90 -6.67 -4.73
CA LEU A 115 18.56 -7.12 -5.96
C LEU A 115 18.40 -8.63 -6.16
N VAL A 116 18.61 -9.44 -5.12
CA VAL A 116 18.41 -10.90 -5.15
C VAL A 116 16.97 -11.25 -5.55
N LEU A 117 15.97 -10.56 -5.00
CA LEU A 117 14.56 -10.78 -5.33
C LEU A 117 14.23 -10.42 -6.79
N LEU A 118 14.84 -9.37 -7.33
CA LEU A 118 14.65 -8.94 -8.71
C LEU A 118 15.33 -9.88 -9.69
N GLU A 119 16.54 -10.36 -9.39
CA GLU A 119 17.25 -11.36 -10.19
C GLU A 119 16.47 -12.67 -10.29
N HIS A 120 15.86 -13.12 -9.18
CA HIS A 120 15.02 -14.32 -9.18
C HIS A 120 13.75 -14.18 -10.04
N ARG A 121 13.12 -12.99 -10.07
CA ARG A 121 11.96 -12.74 -10.96
C ARG A 121 12.35 -12.62 -12.42
N ALA A 122 13.52 -12.04 -12.72
CA ALA A 122 14.02 -11.96 -14.10
C ALA A 122 14.34 -13.36 -14.65
N ALA A 123 14.92 -14.25 -13.84
CA ALA A 123 15.17 -15.63 -14.21
C ALA A 123 13.89 -16.47 -14.38
N ALA A 124 12.84 -16.20 -13.59
CA ALA A 124 11.57 -16.93 -13.65
C ALA A 124 10.59 -16.41 -14.74
N GLY A 125 10.87 -15.25 -15.35
CA GLY A 125 10.00 -14.60 -16.34
C GLY A 125 10.34 -14.86 -17.81
N THR A 126 11.23 -15.82 -18.11
CA THR A 126 11.64 -16.15 -19.49
C THR A 126 11.19 -17.55 -19.89
N LEU A 127 9.87 -17.79 -19.94
CA LEU A 127 9.23 -18.88 -20.70
C LEU A 127 7.84 -18.44 -21.17
#